data_AF-A0A7S2BQ98-F1
#
_entry.id   AF-A0A7S2BQ98-F1
#
_cell.length_a   1.000
_cell.length_b   1.000
_cell.length_c   1.000
_cell.angle_alpha   90.00
_cell.angle_beta   90.00
_cell.angle_gamma   90.00
#
_symmetry.space_group_name_H-M   'P 1'
#
loop_
_entity.id
_entity.type
_entity.pdbx_description
1 polymer ?
#
loop_
_entity_poly.entity_id
_entity_poly.type
_entity_poly.pdbx_seq_one_letter_code
_entity_poly.pdbx_strand_id
1 'polypeptide(L)'
;RNSGYMGVAMAWPTSHFKSECVEIKRLSETVDWPIQTPIQQNRPVRKKKQKRKLPAHPNVTRLTLAKESTPMGAMISSWFQWLWLWLHSSNHFGWLFESSPSIVTAPPPPPPSPQTSKRAPKRGVDAEILEVSLRRPNMVIVANLLALNNGGASSTPFSVCTYHMPCLFWAPKAMTVHTSLLLQFAACVARGDPLVVCGDFNFVPDSPFYNLVKTTTIDPASDACVIPDPAISGRWQVATPRPMRSAYVEAQGVEPNFTNYARVQNDPTFIETLDYIFLSSDWIVKKVVPLPHRANVSGPLPTEFEPSDHLLIGATLKIPVSEREPYPTTN
;
A
#
# COMPACT_ATOMS: atom_id res chain seq x y z
N ARG A 1 -19.18 -3.61 -14.28
CA ARG A 1 -18.11 -2.67 -13.85
C ARG A 1 -17.75 -3.07 -12.42
N ASN A 2 -16.64 -3.79 -12.21
CA ASN A 2 -16.10 -3.93 -10.85
C ASN A 2 -15.72 -2.52 -10.40
N SER A 3 -16.25 -2.07 -9.26
CA SER A 3 -16.00 -0.73 -8.72
C SER A 3 -14.52 -0.51 -8.35
N GLY A 4 -13.68 -1.56 -8.34
CA GLY A 4 -12.30 -1.48 -7.88
C GLY A 4 -12.21 -1.00 -6.42
N TYR A 5 -13.32 -1.09 -5.68
CA TYR A 5 -13.44 -0.60 -4.32
C TYR A 5 -12.76 -1.57 -3.39
N MET A 6 -11.57 -1.20 -2.91
CA MET A 6 -10.97 -1.80 -1.72
C MET A 6 -11.40 -0.94 -0.54
N GLY A 7 -12.57 -1.28 -0.02
CA GLY A 7 -13.15 -0.62 1.14
C GLY A 7 -12.66 -1.24 2.44
N VAL A 8 -12.59 -0.42 3.46
CA VAL A 8 -12.50 -0.85 4.85
C VAL A 8 -13.79 -0.46 5.57
N ALA A 9 -14.10 -1.18 6.62
CA ALA A 9 -15.22 -0.87 7.50
C ALA A 9 -14.72 -0.83 8.95
N MET A 10 -15.37 -0.01 9.77
CA MET A 10 -15.08 0.10 11.19
C MET A 10 -16.38 0.01 11.97
N ALA A 11 -16.37 -0.74 13.06
CA ALA A 11 -17.50 -0.87 13.98
C ALA A 11 -17.00 -0.88 15.42
N TRP A 12 -17.79 -0.31 16.33
CA TRP A 12 -17.57 -0.34 17.76
C TRP A 12 -18.91 -0.38 18.51
N PRO A 13 -18.97 -0.98 19.71
CA PRO A 13 -20.18 -1.00 20.50
C PRO A 13 -20.45 0.38 21.13
N THR A 14 -21.57 1.00 20.77
CA THR A 14 -21.96 2.35 21.23
C THR A 14 -22.28 2.41 22.72
N SER A 15 -22.53 1.28 23.37
CA SER A 15 -22.68 1.17 24.82
C SER A 15 -21.36 1.36 25.57
N HIS A 16 -20.21 1.16 24.92
CA HIS A 16 -18.89 1.27 25.52
C HIS A 16 -18.04 2.40 24.96
N PHE A 17 -18.34 2.89 23.75
CA PHE A 17 -17.55 3.93 23.11
C PHE A 17 -18.43 4.95 22.42
N LYS A 18 -18.09 6.23 22.59
CA LYS A 18 -18.64 7.35 21.84
C LYS A 18 -17.59 7.84 20.84
N SER A 19 -17.97 8.05 19.59
CA SER A 19 -17.11 8.74 18.62
C SER A 19 -17.19 10.25 18.81
N GLU A 20 -16.04 10.91 18.89
CA GLU A 20 -15.95 12.37 18.82
C GLU A 20 -15.82 12.86 17.38
N CYS A 21 -15.05 12.13 16.57
CA CYS A 21 -14.76 12.45 15.19
C CYS A 21 -14.51 11.16 14.42
N VAL A 22 -15.03 11.08 13.19
CA VAL A 22 -14.77 9.98 12.25
C VAL A 22 -14.40 10.61 10.91
N GLU A 23 -13.17 10.38 10.49
CA GLU A 23 -12.64 10.86 9.22
C GLU A 23 -12.55 9.70 8.23
N ILE A 24 -13.12 9.90 7.04
CA ILE A 24 -13.09 8.94 5.94
C ILE A 24 -12.54 9.66 4.73
N LYS A 25 -11.37 9.23 4.25
CA LYS A 25 -10.73 9.84 3.08
C LYS A 25 -10.14 8.79 2.17
N ARG A 26 -10.09 9.13 0.88
CA ARG A 26 -9.19 8.44 -0.04
C ARG A 26 -7.77 8.87 0.31
N LEU A 27 -6.86 7.92 0.51
CA LEU A 27 -5.54 8.27 1.03
C LEU A 27 -4.75 9.17 0.08
N SER A 28 -4.95 9.02 -1.24
CA SER A 28 -4.34 9.91 -2.23
C SER A 28 -4.86 11.36 -2.15
N GLU A 29 -5.96 11.65 -1.48
CA GLU A 29 -6.53 13.00 -1.33
C GLU A 29 -6.03 13.71 -0.07
N THR A 30 -5.12 13.11 0.70
CA THR A 30 -4.56 13.74 1.90
C THR A 30 -3.40 14.68 1.61
N VAL A 31 -3.00 14.84 0.34
CA VAL A 31 -1.93 15.73 -0.13
C VAL A 31 -2.42 16.51 -1.34
N ASP A 32 -1.92 17.74 -1.44
CA ASP A 32 -2.07 18.56 -2.63
C ASP A 32 -1.02 18.17 -3.66
N TRP A 33 -1.44 17.36 -4.64
CA TRP A 33 -0.56 16.91 -5.71
C TRP A 33 -0.43 17.98 -6.80
N PRO A 34 0.74 18.12 -7.44
CA PRO A 34 0.92 19.07 -8.52
C PRO A 34 -0.10 18.77 -9.63
N ILE A 35 -0.89 19.80 -9.99
CA ILE A 35 -1.91 19.71 -11.03
C ILE A 35 -1.23 19.26 -12.33
N GLN A 36 -1.58 18.07 -12.81
CA GLN A 36 -1.19 17.67 -14.15
C GLN A 36 -1.91 18.60 -15.14
N THR A 37 -1.17 19.47 -15.82
CA THR A 37 -1.70 20.14 -17.01
C THR A 37 -2.11 19.05 -18.00
N PRO A 38 -3.32 19.09 -18.59
CA PRO A 38 -3.73 18.10 -19.57
C PRO A 38 -2.67 18.08 -20.67
N ILE A 39 -2.06 16.91 -20.89
CA ILE A 39 -1.27 16.67 -22.08
C ILE A 39 -2.19 16.98 -23.26
N GLN A 40 -1.89 18.02 -24.03
CA GLN A 40 -2.47 18.18 -25.36
C GLN A 40 -2.15 16.90 -26.11
N GLN A 41 -3.11 15.99 -26.16
CA GLN A 41 -3.05 14.87 -27.07
C GLN A 41 -2.98 15.52 -28.45
N ASN A 42 -1.80 15.51 -29.06
CA ASN A 42 -1.63 15.76 -30.48
C ASN A 42 -2.41 14.67 -31.22
N ARG A 43 -3.73 14.84 -31.32
CA ARG A 43 -4.56 14.12 -32.28
C ARG A 43 -4.06 14.57 -33.64
N PRO A 44 -3.60 13.66 -34.51
CA PRO A 44 -3.26 14.04 -35.87
C PRO A 44 -4.52 14.63 -36.51
N VAL A 45 -4.40 15.87 -36.97
CA VAL A 45 -5.45 16.56 -37.72
C VAL A 45 -5.77 15.70 -38.94
N ARG A 46 -6.92 15.01 -38.88
CA ARG A 46 -7.47 14.30 -40.03
C ARG A 46 -7.73 15.35 -41.11
N LYS A 47 -6.87 15.41 -42.13
CA LYS A 47 -7.07 16.24 -43.32
C LYS A 47 -8.45 15.90 -43.90
N LYS A 48 -9.35 16.89 -43.94
CA LYS A 48 -10.65 16.78 -44.59
C LYS A 48 -10.42 16.43 -46.07
N LYS A 49 -10.67 15.17 -46.47
CA LYS A 49 -10.81 14.82 -47.88
C LYS A 49 -12.09 15.46 -48.40
N GLN A 50 -11.91 16.29 -49.41
CA GLN A 50 -12.92 17.03 -50.16
C GLN A 50 -13.96 16.05 -50.73
N LYS A 51 -15.23 16.21 -50.35
CA LYS A 51 -16.36 15.47 -50.95
C LYS A 51 -16.57 15.95 -52.39
N ARG A 52 -16.34 15.10 -53.39
CA ARG A 52 -16.99 15.21 -54.71
C ARG A 52 -18.33 14.48 -54.64
N LYS A 53 -19.38 15.15 -55.09
CA LYS A 53 -20.78 14.66 -55.16
C LYS A 53 -21.05 13.90 -56.47
N LEU A 54 -22.07 13.03 -56.38
CA LEU A 54 -23.07 12.58 -57.39
C LEU A 54 -23.01 11.08 -57.76
N PRO A 55 -24.13 10.45 -58.16
CA PRO A 55 -25.54 10.65 -57.78
C PRO A 55 -26.23 9.32 -57.33
N ALA A 56 -27.56 9.34 -57.19
CA ALA A 56 -28.37 8.42 -56.39
C ALA A 56 -29.12 7.29 -57.16
N HIS A 57 -29.50 6.26 -56.37
CA HIS A 57 -30.59 5.25 -56.51
C HIS A 57 -30.40 4.04 -57.47
N PRO A 58 -31.20 2.94 -57.31
CA PRO A 58 -31.63 2.22 -56.08
C PRO A 58 -31.51 0.67 -56.22
N ASN A 59 -31.97 -0.06 -55.20
CA ASN A 59 -32.36 -1.51 -55.13
C ASN A 59 -31.45 -2.52 -54.42
N VAL A 60 -32.03 -3.09 -53.35
CA VAL A 60 -32.20 -4.52 -52.99
C VAL A 60 -30.97 -5.44 -53.09
N THR A 61 -30.55 -6.07 -51.98
CA THR A 61 -30.75 -7.52 -51.67
C THR A 61 -30.16 -7.86 -50.28
N ARG A 62 -30.85 -8.78 -49.60
CA ARG A 62 -30.59 -9.46 -48.32
C ARG A 62 -29.40 -10.43 -48.38
N LEU A 63 -28.84 -10.81 -47.21
CA LEU A 63 -27.93 -11.95 -46.85
C LEU A 63 -26.64 -11.41 -46.18
N THR A 64 -26.02 -11.95 -45.13
CA THR A 64 -26.25 -13.04 -44.16
C THR A 64 -25.27 -12.85 -43.00
N LEU A 65 -25.57 -13.49 -41.87
CA LEU A 65 -24.73 -13.69 -40.68
C LEU A 65 -23.24 -13.97 -40.97
N ALA A 66 -22.36 -13.33 -40.20
CA ALA A 66 -21.10 -13.93 -39.77
C ALA A 66 -20.80 -13.50 -38.32
N LYS A 67 -20.85 -14.49 -37.43
CA LYS A 67 -20.29 -14.46 -36.07
C LYS A 67 -18.77 -14.50 -36.22
N GLU A 68 -18.06 -13.51 -35.70
CA GLU A 68 -16.65 -13.68 -35.33
C GLU A 68 -16.39 -13.05 -33.97
N SER A 69 -16.33 -13.93 -32.98
CA SER A 69 -15.75 -13.69 -31.67
C SER A 69 -14.23 -13.76 -31.77
N THR A 70 -13.54 -12.65 -31.51
CA THR A 70 -12.09 -12.65 -31.26
C THR A 70 -11.87 -12.66 -29.74
N PRO A 71 -11.09 -13.60 -29.17
CA PRO A 71 -10.84 -13.65 -27.74
C PRO A 71 -9.78 -12.60 -27.37
N MET A 72 -10.19 -11.66 -26.54
CA MET A 72 -9.31 -10.72 -25.85
C MET A 72 -8.68 -11.47 -24.67
N GLY A 73 -7.54 -12.13 -24.90
CA GLY A 73 -6.90 -12.97 -23.89
C GLY A 73 -5.43 -13.21 -24.18
N ALA A 74 -4.58 -12.22 -23.89
CA ALA A 74 -3.14 -12.40 -23.68
C ALA A 74 -2.53 -11.08 -23.18
N MET A 75 -2.58 -10.82 -21.86
CA MET A 75 -1.66 -9.91 -21.15
C MET A 75 -1.93 -9.94 -19.62
N ILE A 76 -1.90 -11.12 -18.98
CA ILE A 76 -1.89 -11.23 -17.50
C ILE A 76 -1.11 -12.50 -17.08
N SER A 77 0.14 -12.68 -17.51
CA SER A 77 0.90 -13.91 -17.16
C SER A 77 2.34 -13.67 -16.69
N SER A 78 2.63 -12.57 -16.00
CA SER A 78 3.98 -12.33 -15.44
C SER A 78 3.98 -11.82 -13.99
N TRP A 79 2.87 -11.90 -13.26
CA TRP A 79 2.70 -11.19 -11.99
C TRP A 79 3.47 -11.82 -10.81
N PHE A 80 3.60 -13.15 -10.76
CA PHE A 80 4.23 -13.84 -9.62
C PHE A 80 5.70 -14.23 -9.82
N GLN A 81 6.18 -14.30 -11.06
CA GLN A 81 7.57 -14.63 -11.35
C GLN A 81 8.55 -13.54 -10.84
N TRP A 82 8.08 -12.29 -10.81
CA TRP A 82 8.84 -11.16 -10.26
C TRP A 82 8.84 -11.11 -8.73
N LEU A 83 7.74 -11.48 -8.06
CA LEU A 83 7.70 -11.60 -6.60
C LEU A 83 8.68 -12.66 -6.08
N TRP A 84 8.76 -13.80 -6.79
CA TRP A 84 9.72 -14.86 -6.47
C TRP A 84 11.17 -14.41 -6.69
N LEU A 85 11.47 -13.70 -7.80
CA LEU A 85 12.81 -13.17 -8.07
C LEU A 85 13.25 -12.09 -7.06
N TRP A 86 12.34 -11.22 -6.62
CA TRP A 86 12.62 -10.17 -5.64
C TRP A 86 12.93 -10.74 -4.24
N LEU A 87 12.18 -11.76 -3.79
CA LEU A 87 12.43 -12.43 -2.51
C LEU A 87 13.77 -13.20 -2.48
N HIS A 88 14.26 -13.68 -3.63
CA HIS A 88 15.51 -14.45 -3.72
C HIS A 88 16.75 -13.61 -4.06
N SER A 89 16.60 -12.33 -4.42
CA SER A 89 17.74 -11.43 -4.66
C SER A 89 18.39 -10.85 -3.38
N SER A 90 17.81 -11.12 -2.21
CA SER A 90 18.21 -10.50 -0.94
C SER A 90 19.09 -11.39 -0.03
N ASN A 91 19.53 -12.57 -0.49
CA ASN A 91 20.45 -13.42 0.26
C ASN A 91 21.81 -13.53 -0.44
N HIS A 92 22.80 -12.80 0.06
CA HIS A 92 24.21 -13.04 -0.24
C HIS A 92 24.64 -14.39 0.35
N PHE A 93 25.15 -15.29 -0.50
CA PHE A 93 25.94 -16.45 -0.08
C PHE A 93 27.43 -16.12 -0.26
N GLY A 94 28.19 -16.25 0.83
CA GLY A 94 29.63 -16.00 0.87
C GLY A 94 30.48 -17.26 0.64
N TRP A 95 31.65 -17.00 0.03
CA TRP A 95 32.93 -17.72 0.07
C TRP A 95 33.05 -19.17 -0.45
N LEU A 96 33.86 -19.31 -1.51
CA LEU A 96 34.98 -20.27 -1.56
C LEU A 96 36.06 -19.75 -2.53
N PHE A 97 37.30 -19.71 -2.04
CA PHE A 97 38.53 -19.41 -2.77
C PHE A 97 38.92 -20.59 -3.67
N GLU A 98 39.38 -20.33 -4.90
CA GLU A 98 40.47 -21.08 -5.51
C GLU A 98 41.16 -20.25 -6.61
N SER A 99 42.46 -20.46 -6.77
CA SER A 99 43.42 -19.52 -7.35
C SER A 99 44.01 -20.00 -8.69
N SER A 100 44.39 -19.02 -9.53
CA SER A 100 45.38 -19.04 -10.63
C SER A 100 44.85 -19.22 -12.08
N PRO A 101 45.60 -18.79 -13.13
CA PRO A 101 46.35 -17.54 -13.31
C PRO A 101 45.99 -16.80 -14.63
N SER A 102 46.55 -15.60 -14.73
CA SER A 102 46.42 -14.53 -15.72
C SER A 102 46.60 -14.89 -17.21
N ILE A 103 45.71 -14.36 -18.05
CA ILE A 103 46.01 -14.00 -19.45
C ILE A 103 45.69 -12.52 -19.64
N VAL A 104 46.71 -11.75 -20.03
CA VAL A 104 46.64 -10.31 -20.32
C VAL A 104 46.15 -10.11 -21.75
N THR A 105 45.02 -9.43 -21.92
CA THR A 105 44.59 -8.86 -23.22
C THR A 105 44.34 -7.37 -23.05
N ALA A 106 44.94 -6.56 -23.93
CA ALA A 106 44.87 -5.09 -23.91
C ALA A 106 43.43 -4.54 -24.08
N PRO A 107 43.09 -3.40 -23.47
CA PRO A 107 41.76 -2.81 -23.59
C PRO A 107 41.54 -2.11 -24.96
N PRO A 108 40.31 -2.13 -25.51
CA PRO A 108 39.98 -1.41 -26.75
C PRO A 108 39.90 0.12 -26.53
N PRO A 109 40.03 0.93 -27.60
CA PRO A 109 40.02 2.39 -27.51
C PRO A 109 38.66 2.96 -27.09
N PRO A 110 38.63 4.15 -26.46
CA PRO A 110 37.40 4.75 -25.95
C PRO A 110 36.47 5.20 -27.09
N PRO A 111 35.14 5.10 -26.90
CA PRO A 111 34.16 5.56 -27.88
C PRO A 111 34.17 7.10 -28.00
N PRO A 112 33.77 7.65 -29.16
CA PRO A 112 33.75 9.09 -29.39
C PRO A 112 32.72 9.79 -28.49
N SER A 113 33.09 11.00 -28.05
CA SER A 113 32.32 11.87 -27.15
C SER A 113 30.90 12.12 -27.66
N PRO A 114 29.84 11.98 -26.85
CA PRO A 114 28.48 12.26 -27.30
C PRO A 114 28.29 13.76 -27.50
N GLN A 115 27.96 14.16 -28.73
CA GLN A 115 27.47 15.50 -29.04
C GLN A 115 26.16 15.76 -28.28
N THR A 116 26.13 16.85 -27.52
CA THR A 116 25.01 17.26 -26.67
C THR A 116 23.86 17.83 -27.50
N SER A 117 22.93 16.97 -27.94
CA SER A 117 21.58 17.43 -28.28
C SER A 117 20.81 17.67 -26.98
N LYS A 118 20.35 18.90 -26.74
CA LYS A 118 19.51 19.26 -25.60
C LYS A 118 18.14 18.59 -25.76
N ARG A 119 18.03 17.36 -25.25
CA ARG A 119 16.77 16.63 -25.12
C ARG A 119 16.07 17.14 -23.84
N ALA A 120 14.82 17.56 -23.95
CA ALA A 120 13.99 17.93 -22.80
C ALA A 120 14.01 16.81 -21.74
N PRO A 121 13.97 17.14 -20.44
CA PRO A 121 14.10 16.14 -19.38
C PRO A 121 12.97 15.11 -19.52
N LYS A 122 13.35 13.84 -19.68
CA LYS A 122 12.42 12.72 -19.52
C LYS A 122 11.85 12.81 -18.10
N ARG A 123 10.52 12.75 -17.96
CA ARG A 123 9.88 12.64 -16.63
C ARG A 123 10.61 11.54 -15.85
N GLY A 124 11.13 11.86 -14.67
CA GLY A 124 11.86 10.91 -13.84
C GLY A 124 10.95 9.74 -13.47
N VAL A 125 11.53 8.55 -13.30
CA VAL A 125 10.84 7.31 -12.88
C VAL A 125 9.94 7.54 -11.65
N ASP A 126 10.32 8.48 -10.78
CA ASP A 126 9.54 8.82 -9.59
C ASP A 126 8.21 9.54 -9.90
N ALA A 127 8.11 10.30 -10.98
CA ALA A 127 6.86 10.97 -11.37
C ALA A 127 5.76 9.97 -11.77
N GLU A 128 6.13 8.85 -12.38
CA GLU A 128 5.20 7.77 -12.73
C GLU A 128 4.71 7.02 -11.48
N ILE A 129 5.59 6.80 -10.49
CA ILE A 129 5.22 6.20 -9.20
C ILE A 129 4.25 7.09 -8.41
N LEU A 130 4.46 8.40 -8.42
CA LEU A 130 3.55 9.35 -7.76
C LEU A 130 2.18 9.31 -8.43
N GLU A 131 2.13 9.21 -9.76
CA GLU A 131 0.89 9.00 -10.52
C GLU A 131 0.21 7.65 -10.19
N VAL A 132 0.97 6.58 -10.03
CA VAL A 132 0.45 5.28 -9.59
C VAL A 132 -0.17 5.38 -8.20
N SER A 133 0.46 6.08 -7.27
CA SER A 133 -0.03 6.29 -5.89
C SER A 133 -1.29 7.15 -5.87
N LEU A 134 -1.26 8.25 -6.63
CA LEU A 134 -2.37 9.18 -6.83
C LEU A 134 -3.67 8.52 -7.28
N ARG A 135 -3.58 7.56 -8.20
CA ARG A 135 -4.74 6.95 -8.85
C ARG A 135 -5.40 5.85 -8.02
N ARG A 136 -4.86 5.51 -6.84
CA ARG A 136 -5.41 4.43 -6.00
C ARG A 136 -6.66 4.86 -5.24
N PRO A 137 -7.78 4.11 -5.32
CA PRO A 137 -9.04 4.45 -4.67
C PRO A 137 -9.13 4.00 -3.20
N ASN A 138 -8.01 3.55 -2.60
CA ASN A 138 -7.99 3.00 -1.25
C ASN A 138 -8.41 4.04 -0.21
N MET A 139 -9.37 3.66 0.63
CA MET A 139 -9.96 4.50 1.66
C MET A 139 -9.32 4.20 3.01
N VAL A 140 -9.06 5.25 3.79
CA VAL A 140 -8.68 5.18 5.19
C VAL A 140 -9.85 5.66 6.05
N ILE A 141 -10.10 4.99 7.17
CA ILE A 141 -11.04 5.43 8.20
C ILE A 141 -10.26 5.64 9.49
N VAL A 142 -10.39 6.81 10.12
CA VAL A 142 -9.87 7.09 11.45
C VAL A 142 -11.02 7.56 12.34
N ALA A 143 -11.25 6.86 13.45
CA ALA A 143 -12.24 7.25 14.45
C ALA A 143 -11.55 7.62 15.77
N ASN A 144 -11.85 8.81 16.29
CA ASN A 144 -11.48 9.21 17.65
C ASN A 144 -12.61 8.82 18.58
N LEU A 145 -12.29 7.94 19.53
CA LEU A 145 -13.23 7.29 20.42
C LEU A 145 -12.94 7.68 21.86
N LEU A 146 -14.01 7.81 22.63
CA LEU A 146 -14.01 8.02 24.06
C LEU A 146 -14.67 6.82 24.73
N ALA A 147 -13.98 6.18 25.66
CA ALA A 147 -14.58 5.08 26.42
C ALA A 147 -15.69 5.61 27.34
N LEU A 148 -16.77 4.87 27.48
CA LEU A 148 -17.88 5.16 28.39
C LEU A 148 -17.70 4.29 29.64
N ASN A 149 -17.53 4.92 30.79
CA ASN A 149 -17.58 4.26 32.10
C ASN A 149 -19.03 4.29 32.60
N ASN A 150 -19.42 3.36 33.46
CA ASN A 150 -20.77 3.21 34.04
C ASN A 150 -21.35 4.53 34.60
N GLY A 151 -21.97 5.36 33.76
CA GLY A 151 -22.56 6.66 34.11
C GLY A 151 -21.78 7.92 33.69
N GLY A 152 -20.63 7.82 33.02
CA GLY A 152 -19.86 8.99 32.55
C GLY A 152 -18.75 8.64 31.55
N ALA A 153 -18.34 9.59 30.71
CA ALA A 153 -17.23 9.37 29.78
C ALA A 153 -15.91 9.19 30.54
N SER A 154 -15.12 8.17 30.19
CA SER A 154 -13.69 8.09 30.51
C SER A 154 -12.98 9.32 29.94
N SER A 155 -11.99 9.85 30.65
CA SER A 155 -11.28 11.06 30.24
C SER A 155 -10.21 10.84 29.16
N THR A 156 -9.91 9.58 28.80
CA THR A 156 -8.81 9.29 27.87
C THR A 156 -9.34 8.96 26.47
N PRO A 157 -9.32 9.92 25.53
CA PRO A 157 -9.62 9.64 24.13
C PRO A 157 -8.53 8.77 23.51
N PHE A 158 -8.88 8.05 22.45
CA PHE A 158 -7.95 7.30 21.63
C PHE A 158 -8.46 7.21 20.19
N SER A 159 -7.56 6.95 19.25
CA SER A 159 -7.89 6.82 17.84
C SER A 159 -7.70 5.39 17.35
N VAL A 160 -8.62 4.94 16.50
CA VAL A 160 -8.49 3.70 15.74
C VAL A 160 -8.52 4.05 14.26
N CYS A 161 -7.48 3.62 13.55
CA CYS A 161 -7.33 3.76 12.11
C CYS A 161 -7.42 2.39 11.47
N THR A 162 -8.16 2.27 10.36
CA THR A 162 -8.12 1.09 9.52
C THR A 162 -7.86 1.43 8.06
N TYR A 163 -7.06 0.60 7.40
CA TYR A 163 -6.67 0.78 6.01
C TYR A 163 -6.38 -0.57 5.35
N HIS A 164 -6.74 -0.69 4.07
CA HIS A 164 -6.34 -1.81 3.22
C HIS A 164 -5.38 -1.25 2.18
N MET A 165 -4.09 -1.56 2.32
CA MET A 165 -3.02 -1.12 1.42
C MET A 165 -3.21 -1.69 0.02
N PRO A 166 -2.96 -0.94 -1.06
CA PRO A 166 -3.05 -1.49 -2.39
C PRO A 166 -2.00 -2.59 -2.59
N CYS A 167 -2.38 -3.68 -3.27
CA CYS A 167 -1.45 -4.74 -3.64
C CYS A 167 -0.50 -4.29 -4.77
N LEU A 168 0.56 -3.54 -4.42
CA LEU A 168 1.53 -2.93 -5.33
C LEU A 168 2.98 -3.33 -5.03
N PHE A 169 3.20 -4.61 -4.74
CA PHE A 169 4.55 -5.13 -4.50
C PHE A 169 5.54 -4.86 -5.65
N TRP A 170 5.04 -4.72 -6.89
CA TRP A 170 5.82 -4.37 -8.08
C TRP A 170 6.18 -2.88 -8.17
N ALA A 171 5.62 -2.03 -7.31
CA ALA A 171 5.91 -0.60 -7.22
C ALA A 171 6.26 -0.24 -5.76
N PRO A 172 7.42 -0.66 -5.25
CA PRO A 172 7.79 -0.50 -3.85
C PRO A 172 7.77 0.96 -3.40
N LYS A 173 8.20 1.89 -4.26
CA LYS A 173 8.11 3.33 -3.99
C LYS A 173 6.67 3.83 -3.76
N ALA A 174 5.67 3.26 -4.45
CA ALA A 174 4.26 3.60 -4.23
C ALA A 174 3.78 3.09 -2.87
N MET A 175 4.22 1.89 -2.46
CA MET A 175 3.95 1.35 -1.12
C MET A 175 4.55 2.23 -0.02
N THR A 176 5.76 2.77 -0.23
CA THR A 176 6.37 3.78 0.66
C THR A 176 5.49 5.02 0.79
N VAL A 177 5.08 5.61 -0.34
CA VAL A 177 4.21 6.80 -0.36
C VAL A 177 2.93 6.54 0.44
N HIS A 178 2.23 5.43 0.17
CA HIS A 178 1.00 5.08 0.88
C HIS A 178 1.23 4.84 2.38
N THR A 179 2.30 4.15 2.75
CA THR A 179 2.64 3.91 4.16
C THR A 179 2.89 5.23 4.91
N SER A 180 3.69 6.12 4.33
CA SER A 180 3.96 7.45 4.91
C SER A 180 2.68 8.29 5.02
N LEU A 181 1.84 8.30 3.99
CA LEU A 181 0.58 9.05 3.99
C LEU A 181 -0.40 8.54 5.04
N LEU A 182 -0.54 7.22 5.15
CA LEU A 182 -1.42 6.58 6.13
C LEU A 182 -1.05 7.01 7.54
N LEU A 183 0.23 6.89 7.90
CA LEU A 183 0.69 7.20 9.26
C LEU A 183 0.67 8.69 9.56
N GLN A 184 0.95 9.56 8.59
CA GLN A 184 0.80 11.01 8.74
C GLN A 184 -0.66 11.42 8.93
N PHE A 185 -1.56 10.89 8.11
CA PHE A 185 -2.98 11.18 8.22
C PHE A 185 -3.57 10.68 9.55
N ALA A 186 -3.29 9.42 9.91
CA ALA A 186 -3.76 8.83 11.16
C ALA A 186 -3.24 9.59 12.39
N ALA A 187 -1.97 9.98 12.41
CA ALA A 187 -1.41 10.76 13.50
C ALA A 187 -2.00 12.19 13.56
N CYS A 188 -2.25 12.81 12.41
CA CYS A 188 -2.88 14.13 12.34
C CYS A 188 -4.29 14.12 12.93
N VAL A 189 -5.12 13.14 12.55
CA VAL A 189 -6.48 12.98 13.08
C VAL A 189 -6.45 12.63 14.58
N ALA A 190 -5.47 11.83 15.01
CA ALA A 190 -5.31 11.46 16.40
C ALA A 190 -4.86 12.62 17.31
N ARG A 191 -4.29 13.71 16.78
CA ARG A 191 -3.89 14.90 17.56
C ARG A 191 -3.03 14.60 18.80
N GLY A 192 -2.20 13.56 18.72
CA GLY A 192 -1.35 13.10 19.82
C GLY A 192 -1.98 12.06 20.75
N ASP A 193 -3.27 11.74 20.59
CA ASP A 193 -3.93 10.69 21.36
C ASP A 193 -3.33 9.29 21.06
N PRO A 194 -3.51 8.32 21.99
CA PRO A 194 -3.18 6.92 21.76
C PRO A 194 -3.79 6.43 20.44
N LEU A 195 -2.97 5.83 19.57
CA LEU A 195 -3.37 5.46 18.22
C LEU A 195 -3.15 3.97 17.95
N VAL A 196 -4.17 3.34 17.38
CA VAL A 196 -4.12 2.02 16.77
C VAL A 196 -4.25 2.18 15.26
N VAL A 197 -3.42 1.52 14.47
CA VAL A 197 -3.52 1.44 13.00
C VAL A 197 -3.55 -0.03 12.62
N CYS A 198 -4.66 -0.51 12.05
CA CYS A 198 -4.84 -1.91 11.70
C CYS A 198 -5.32 -2.14 10.26
N GLY A 199 -5.11 -3.34 9.74
CA GLY A 199 -5.64 -3.77 8.45
C GLY A 199 -4.69 -4.68 7.69
N ASP A 200 -5.00 -4.92 6.43
CA ASP A 200 -4.14 -5.60 5.46
C ASP A 200 -3.19 -4.58 4.83
N PHE A 201 -1.90 -4.74 5.12
CA PHE A 201 -0.87 -3.85 4.64
C PHE A 201 -0.18 -4.33 3.36
N ASN A 202 -0.51 -5.53 2.87
CA ASN A 202 0.08 -6.11 1.65
C ASN A 202 1.63 -6.07 1.65
N PHE A 203 2.25 -6.14 2.82
CA PHE A 203 3.69 -6.28 2.98
C PHE A 203 4.04 -7.27 4.09
N VAL A 204 5.17 -7.95 3.93
CA VAL A 204 5.69 -8.94 4.88
C VAL A 204 6.48 -8.28 6.02
N PRO A 205 6.72 -8.99 7.15
CA PRO A 205 7.63 -8.53 8.18
C PRO A 205 9.02 -8.23 7.59
N ASP A 206 9.76 -7.32 8.23
CA ASP A 206 11.10 -6.88 7.83
C ASP A 206 11.23 -6.23 6.43
N SER A 207 10.12 -6.08 5.69
CA SER A 207 10.09 -5.27 4.47
C SER A 207 10.46 -3.80 4.76
N PRO A 208 10.93 -3.03 3.75
CA PRO A 208 11.22 -1.60 3.93
C PRO A 208 10.03 -0.81 4.50
N PHE A 209 8.80 -1.21 4.18
CA PHE A 209 7.57 -0.56 4.65
C PHE A 209 7.24 -0.92 6.11
N TYR A 210 7.43 -2.18 6.48
CA TYR A 210 7.32 -2.62 7.87
C TYR A 210 8.34 -1.89 8.75
N ASN A 211 9.58 -1.78 8.28
CA ASN A 211 10.62 -1.02 8.98
C ASN A 211 10.27 0.47 9.05
N LEU A 212 9.78 1.08 7.98
CA LEU A 212 9.31 2.48 7.99
C LEU A 212 8.24 2.74 9.06
N VAL A 213 7.32 1.80 9.27
CA VAL A 213 6.30 1.89 10.33
C VAL A 213 6.95 1.88 11.72
N LYS A 214 7.98 1.04 11.92
CA LYS A 214 8.64 0.83 13.22
C LYS A 214 9.74 1.83 13.57
N THR A 215 10.46 2.33 12.58
CA THR A 215 11.66 3.16 12.78
C THR A 215 11.48 4.60 12.34
N THR A 216 10.34 4.91 11.70
CA THR A 216 10.01 6.19 11.06
C THR A 216 10.82 6.56 9.83
N THR A 217 11.81 5.77 9.45
CA THR A 217 12.71 6.06 8.34
C THR A 217 12.80 4.87 7.40
N ILE A 218 13.15 5.15 6.15
CA ILE A 218 13.47 4.13 5.16
C ILE A 218 14.97 4.17 4.87
N ASP A 219 15.57 3.01 4.65
CA ASP A 219 16.97 2.92 4.24
C ASP A 219 17.16 3.66 2.90
N PRO A 220 18.05 4.68 2.82
CA PRO A 220 18.34 5.37 1.58
C PRO A 220 18.84 4.46 0.45
N ALA A 221 19.42 3.29 0.78
CA ALA A 221 19.89 2.31 -0.20
C ALA A 221 18.78 1.38 -0.72
N SER A 222 17.58 1.39 -0.13
CA SER A 222 16.46 0.55 -0.55
C SER A 222 15.88 1.01 -1.89
N ASP A 223 15.48 0.06 -2.74
CA ASP A 223 14.70 0.28 -3.96
C ASP A 223 13.31 0.90 -3.70
N ALA A 224 12.82 0.77 -2.46
CA ALA A 224 11.61 1.40 -1.96
C ALA A 224 11.81 2.86 -1.52
N CYS A 225 13.05 3.35 -1.41
CA CYS A 225 13.33 4.73 -1.03
C CYS A 225 12.78 5.71 -2.08
N VAL A 226 12.06 6.73 -1.62
CA VAL A 226 11.48 7.78 -2.47
C VAL A 226 12.18 9.08 -2.16
N ILE A 227 12.64 9.77 -3.20
CA ILE A 227 13.08 11.16 -3.08
C ILE A 227 11.82 12.02 -3.25
N PRO A 228 11.40 12.79 -2.23
CA PRO A 228 10.24 13.65 -2.36
C PRO A 228 10.43 14.64 -3.51
N ASP A 229 9.46 14.72 -4.41
CA ASP A 229 9.45 15.76 -5.44
C ASP A 229 9.15 17.11 -4.76
N PRO A 230 10.05 18.11 -4.83
CA PRO A 230 9.81 19.44 -4.27
C PRO A 230 8.55 20.13 -4.82
N ALA A 231 8.06 19.69 -5.99
CA ALA A 231 6.82 20.19 -6.60
C ALA A 231 5.55 19.62 -5.95
N ILE A 232 5.66 18.58 -5.11
CA ILE A 232 4.58 18.18 -4.20
C ILE A 232 4.63 19.12 -3.00
N SER A 233 4.01 20.28 -3.15
CA SER A 233 3.93 21.29 -2.11
C SER A 233 2.91 20.88 -1.04
N GLY A 234 3.37 20.67 0.20
CA GLY A 234 2.52 20.65 1.40
C GLY A 234 2.35 19.28 2.07
N ARG A 235 2.83 19.18 3.32
CA ARG A 235 2.47 18.18 4.34
C ARG A 235 2.61 16.69 3.95
N TRP A 236 3.57 16.35 3.10
CA TRP A 236 4.03 14.96 2.98
C TRP A 236 5.55 14.87 3.07
N GLN A 237 6.00 13.97 3.93
CA GLN A 237 7.38 13.52 4.05
C GLN A 237 7.40 11.99 4.04
N VAL A 238 8.51 11.39 3.58
CA VAL A 238 8.67 9.93 3.67
C VAL A 238 8.69 9.48 5.13
N ALA A 239 9.37 10.25 6.00
CA ALA A 239 9.45 9.94 7.41
C ALA A 239 8.08 10.00 8.11
N THR A 240 7.80 9.04 8.99
CA THR A 240 6.51 8.99 9.71
C THR A 240 6.58 9.79 11.01
N PRO A 241 5.46 10.28 11.57
CA PRO A 241 5.49 11.19 12.72
C PRO A 241 6.01 10.55 14.02
N ARG A 242 5.80 9.25 14.18
CA ARG A 242 6.24 8.48 15.36
C ARG A 242 6.39 6.99 15.01
N PRO A 243 7.31 6.27 15.66
CA PRO A 243 7.43 4.84 15.48
C PRO A 243 6.19 4.15 16.06
N MET A 244 5.78 3.06 15.42
CA MET A 244 4.68 2.21 15.89
C MET A 244 5.20 0.82 16.22
N ARG A 245 4.50 0.11 17.12
CA ARG A 245 4.86 -1.24 17.56
C ARG A 245 3.79 -2.24 17.10
N SER A 246 4.17 -3.45 16.73
CA SER A 246 3.19 -4.50 16.42
C SER A 246 2.64 -5.13 17.70
N ALA A 247 1.32 -5.24 17.82
CA ALA A 247 0.69 -5.90 18.96
C ALA A 247 1.12 -7.37 19.12
N TYR A 248 1.37 -8.08 18.02
CA TYR A 248 1.79 -9.49 18.06
C TYR A 248 3.24 -9.62 18.50
N VAL A 249 4.15 -8.79 17.98
CA VAL A 249 5.55 -8.77 18.46
C VAL A 249 5.63 -8.44 19.94
N GLU A 250 4.84 -7.47 20.41
CA GLU A 250 4.78 -7.12 21.83
C GLU A 250 4.27 -8.26 22.71
N ALA A 251 3.31 -9.06 22.23
CA ALA A 251 2.72 -10.15 23.01
C ALA A 251 3.51 -11.47 22.93
N GLN A 252 4.17 -11.74 21.80
CA GLN A 252 4.72 -13.06 21.47
C GLN A 252 6.22 -13.02 21.10
N GLY A 253 6.82 -11.83 21.00
CA GLY A 253 8.21 -11.63 20.58
C GLY A 253 8.44 -11.72 19.06
N VAL A 254 7.44 -12.16 18.29
CA VAL A 254 7.52 -12.34 16.83
C VAL A 254 6.16 -12.06 16.19
N GLU A 255 6.17 -11.69 14.91
CA GLU A 255 4.93 -11.64 14.11
C GLU A 255 4.34 -13.04 13.92
N PRO A 256 3.02 -13.16 13.62
CA PRO A 256 2.42 -14.44 13.33
C PRO A 256 3.13 -15.19 12.21
N ASN A 257 2.99 -16.51 12.19
CA ASN A 257 3.57 -17.32 11.13
C ASN A 257 2.93 -17.04 9.77
N PHE A 258 1.64 -16.72 9.73
CA PHE A 258 0.95 -16.20 8.55
C PHE A 258 -0.34 -15.50 9.00
N THR A 259 -0.83 -14.60 8.17
CA THR A 259 -2.19 -14.05 8.29
C THR A 259 -2.97 -14.19 7.00
N ASN A 260 -2.30 -14.39 5.86
CA ASN A 260 -2.89 -14.74 4.57
C ASN A 260 -2.40 -16.13 4.13
N TYR A 261 -3.31 -16.93 3.56
CA TYR A 261 -2.99 -18.19 2.88
C TYR A 261 -3.84 -18.32 1.61
N ALA A 262 -3.46 -17.58 0.57
CA ALA A 262 -4.21 -17.52 -0.68
C ALA A 262 -3.57 -18.34 -1.81
N ARG A 263 -4.41 -18.78 -2.76
CA ARG A 263 -3.98 -19.28 -4.07
C ARG A 263 -4.85 -18.70 -5.16
N VAL A 264 -4.25 -17.94 -6.07
CA VAL A 264 -4.95 -17.36 -7.22
C VAL A 264 -4.77 -18.27 -8.43
N GLN A 265 -5.85 -18.89 -8.89
CA GLN A 265 -5.85 -19.74 -10.10
C GLN A 265 -4.72 -20.80 -10.09
N ASN A 266 -3.83 -20.73 -11.08
CA ASN A 266 -2.71 -21.66 -11.27
C ASN A 266 -1.40 -21.15 -10.69
N ASP A 267 -1.40 -19.99 -10.02
CA ASP A 267 -0.19 -19.44 -9.40
C ASP A 267 0.22 -20.28 -8.18
N PRO A 268 1.51 -20.19 -7.78
CA PRO A 268 1.97 -20.74 -6.52
C PRO A 268 1.13 -20.22 -5.35
N THR A 269 0.97 -21.07 -4.35
CA THR A 269 0.38 -20.65 -3.08
C THR A 269 1.21 -19.55 -2.45
N PHE A 270 0.55 -18.50 -2.00
CA PHE A 270 1.15 -17.42 -1.23
C PHE A 270 0.66 -17.52 0.22
N ILE A 271 1.60 -17.56 1.16
CA ILE A 271 1.30 -17.73 2.59
C ILE A 271 2.27 -16.92 3.43
N GLU A 272 1.81 -15.77 3.90
CA GLU A 272 2.63 -14.80 4.62
C GLU A 272 1.81 -13.99 5.63
N THR A 273 2.50 -13.23 6.48
CA THR A 273 1.90 -12.24 7.36
C THR A 273 1.80 -10.91 6.64
N LEU A 274 0.56 -10.45 6.40
CA LEU A 274 0.24 -9.18 5.73
C LEU A 274 -0.58 -8.23 6.60
N ASP A 275 -1.21 -8.77 7.65
CA ASP A 275 -2.15 -8.07 8.49
C ASP A 275 -1.50 -7.71 9.82
N TYR A 276 -1.63 -6.44 10.23
CA TYR A 276 -0.98 -5.94 11.44
C TYR A 276 -1.94 -5.12 12.30
N ILE A 277 -1.64 -5.07 13.60
CA ILE A 277 -2.21 -4.12 14.56
C ILE A 277 -1.05 -3.30 15.10
N PHE A 278 -0.79 -2.14 14.50
CA PHE A 278 0.25 -1.22 14.92
C PHE A 278 -0.25 -0.28 16.00
N LEU A 279 0.59 -0.02 17.00
CA LEU A 279 0.24 0.72 18.22
C LEU A 279 1.24 1.86 18.45
N SER A 280 0.74 3.02 18.89
CA SER A 280 1.59 4.02 19.53
C SER A 280 2.16 3.50 20.87
N SER A 281 3.12 4.23 21.44
CA SER A 281 3.78 3.89 22.70
C SER A 281 2.84 3.82 23.91
N ASP A 282 1.66 4.44 23.82
CA ASP A 282 0.72 4.61 24.93
C ASP A 282 0.02 3.29 25.34
N TRP A 283 0.05 2.27 24.49
CA TRP A 283 -0.71 1.03 24.67
C TRP A 283 0.07 -0.06 25.40
N ILE A 284 -0.56 -0.69 26.38
CA ILE A 284 -0.11 -1.97 26.94
C ILE A 284 -0.88 -3.09 26.26
N VAL A 285 -0.17 -4.03 25.65
CA VAL A 285 -0.76 -5.25 25.08
C VAL A 285 -0.98 -6.26 26.20
N LYS A 286 -2.22 -6.75 26.35
CA LYS A 286 -2.58 -7.75 27.38
C LYS A 286 -2.61 -9.17 26.83
N LYS A 287 -3.12 -9.32 25.62
CA LYS A 287 -3.16 -10.59 24.88
C LYS A 287 -3.45 -10.30 23.41
N VAL A 288 -3.13 -11.26 22.56
CA VAL A 288 -3.52 -11.29 21.15
C VAL A 288 -4.35 -12.54 20.87
N VAL A 289 -5.14 -12.51 19.80
CA VAL A 289 -5.85 -13.71 19.30
C VAL A 289 -4.79 -14.72 18.86
N PRO A 290 -4.78 -15.94 19.42
CA PRO A 290 -3.82 -16.96 19.01
C PRO A 290 -4.11 -17.38 17.57
N LEU A 291 -3.09 -17.37 16.72
CA LEU A 291 -3.19 -17.84 15.35
C LEU A 291 -2.52 -19.21 15.19
N PRO A 292 -3.05 -20.10 14.35
CA PRO A 292 -2.43 -21.39 14.09
C PRO A 292 -1.11 -21.22 13.34
N HIS A 293 -0.22 -22.20 13.49
CA HIS A 293 0.95 -22.32 12.64
C HIS A 293 0.54 -22.87 11.26
N ARG A 294 1.19 -22.45 10.16
CA ARG A 294 0.84 -22.87 8.80
C ARG A 294 0.82 -24.38 8.59
N ALA A 295 1.70 -25.10 9.29
CA ALA A 295 1.77 -26.57 9.25
C ALA A 295 0.49 -27.27 9.78
N ASN A 296 -0.32 -26.56 10.55
CA ASN A 296 -1.54 -27.08 11.17
C ASN A 296 -2.81 -26.64 10.41
N VAL A 297 -2.67 -25.96 9.28
CA VAL A 297 -3.79 -25.45 8.48
C VAL A 297 -3.77 -26.12 7.10
N SER A 298 -4.86 -26.79 6.76
CA SER A 298 -5.06 -27.38 5.44
C SER A 298 -5.59 -26.30 4.49
N GLY A 299 -4.68 -25.53 3.89
CA GLY A 299 -5.03 -24.49 2.90
C GLY A 299 -4.89 -24.95 1.45
N PRO A 300 -5.02 -24.02 0.48
CA PRO A 300 -5.24 -22.59 0.68
C PRO A 300 -6.62 -22.27 1.28
N LEU A 301 -6.71 -21.12 1.92
CA LEU A 301 -7.94 -20.53 2.40
C LEU A 301 -8.63 -19.75 1.26
N PRO A 302 -9.96 -19.53 1.31
CA PRO A 302 -10.91 -19.98 2.34
C PRO A 302 -11.20 -21.49 2.29
N THR A 303 -11.79 -22.01 3.37
CA THR A 303 -12.30 -23.39 3.49
C THR A 303 -13.76 -23.37 3.98
N GLU A 304 -14.37 -24.54 4.17
CA GLU A 304 -15.72 -24.63 4.77
C GLU A 304 -15.80 -24.09 6.20
N PHE A 305 -14.66 -24.07 6.92
CA PHE A 305 -14.57 -23.61 8.31
C PHE A 305 -13.93 -22.22 8.47
N GLU A 306 -13.26 -21.73 7.43
CA GLU A 306 -12.57 -20.44 7.42
C GLU A 306 -13.03 -19.64 6.19
N PRO A 307 -13.94 -18.66 6.35
CA PRO A 307 -14.61 -18.01 5.22
C PRO A 307 -13.74 -17.00 4.45
N SER A 308 -12.52 -16.74 4.92
CA SER A 308 -11.60 -15.74 4.36
C SER A 308 -10.26 -16.37 4.01
N ASP A 309 -9.56 -15.85 3.01
CA ASP A 309 -8.16 -16.20 2.74
C ASP A 309 -7.18 -15.57 3.74
N HIS A 310 -7.66 -14.61 4.53
CA HIS A 310 -6.99 -14.03 5.69
C HIS A 310 -7.59 -14.51 7.01
N LEU A 311 -6.73 -14.74 8.01
CA LEU A 311 -7.10 -15.05 9.39
C LEU A 311 -7.53 -13.79 10.15
N LEU A 312 -8.53 -13.93 11.00
CA LEU A 312 -8.90 -12.86 11.95
C LEU A 312 -7.77 -12.63 12.97
N ILE A 313 -7.19 -11.44 12.94
CA ILE A 313 -6.26 -10.99 13.97
C ILE A 313 -6.96 -10.11 15.02
N GLY A 314 -6.44 -10.07 16.24
CA GLY A 314 -7.03 -9.25 17.29
C GLY A 314 -6.13 -9.06 18.50
N ALA A 315 -6.34 -7.99 19.24
CA ALA A 315 -5.58 -7.67 20.45
C ALA A 315 -6.49 -7.13 21.56
N THR A 316 -6.19 -7.48 22.81
CA THR A 316 -6.73 -6.80 24.00
C THR A 316 -5.71 -5.79 24.47
N LEU A 317 -6.10 -4.52 24.47
CA LEU A 317 -5.23 -3.39 24.76
C LEU A 317 -5.68 -2.67 26.03
N LYS A 318 -4.73 -2.03 26.73
CA LYS A 318 -4.99 -1.16 27.87
C LYS A 318 -4.25 0.16 27.68
N ILE A 319 -4.94 1.27 27.88
CA ILE A 319 -4.32 2.59 28.07
C ILE A 319 -4.08 2.78 29.57
N PRO A 320 -2.85 3.06 30.03
CA PRO A 320 -2.62 3.46 31.41
C PRO A 320 -3.41 4.74 31.71
N VAL A 321 -4.07 4.79 32.87
CA VAL A 321 -4.66 6.06 33.32
C VAL A 321 -3.50 6.99 33.61
N SER A 322 -3.37 8.07 32.83
CA SER A 322 -2.46 9.15 33.19
C SER A 322 -3.13 9.96 34.30
N GLU A 323 -2.39 10.26 35.37
CA GLU A 323 -2.74 11.34 36.30
C GLU A 323 -2.59 12.66 35.53
N ARG A 324 -3.52 12.97 34.63
CA ARG A 324 -3.61 14.32 34.07
C ARG A 324 -4.27 15.18 35.14
N GLU A 325 -3.53 16.17 35.63
CA GLU A 325 -4.09 17.33 36.33
C GLU A 325 -5.34 17.79 35.56
N PRO A 326 -6.49 17.97 36.23
CA PRO A 326 -7.70 18.43 35.58
C PRO A 326 -7.41 19.73 34.83
N TYR A 327 -7.92 19.85 33.59
CA TYR A 327 -7.83 21.09 32.84
C TYR A 327 -8.29 22.26 33.73
N PRO A 328 -7.53 23.36 33.83
CA PRO A 328 -7.96 24.52 34.59
C PRO A 328 -9.29 24.99 34.00
N THR A 329 -10.34 24.91 34.83
CA THR A 329 -11.63 25.50 34.52
C THR A 329 -11.41 27.00 34.36
N THR A 330 -11.52 27.49 33.13
CA THR A 330 -11.60 28.93 32.88
C THR A 330 -12.91 29.41 33.49
N ASN A 331 -12.80 30.15 34.60
CA ASN A 331 -13.88 31.00 35.11
C ASN A 331 -14.13 32.17 34.15
#